data_AF-A0A952A5I6-F1
#
_entry.id   AF-A0A952A5I6-F1
#
_cell.length_a   1.000
_cell.length_b   1.000
_cell.length_c   1.000
_cell.angle_alpha   90.00
_cell.angle_beta   90.00
_cell.angle_gamma   90.00
#
_symmetry.space_group_name_H-M   'P 1'
#
loop_
_entity.id
_entity.type
_entity.pdbx_description
1 polymer ?
#
loop_
_entity_poly.entity_id
_entity_poly.type
_entity_poly.pdbx_seq_one_letter_code
_entity_poly.pdbx_strand_id
1 'polypeptide(L)'
;MKTPESPEISLLGRIADALERLAPPRAAVGEAPDAPAYAWDHGALRPVAALHAQPLDRYVGIDAQRDAVLRNTERLAKRLPAH
;
A
#
# COMPACT_ATOMS: atom_id res chain seq x y z
N MET A 1 13.63 -24.61 -40.13
CA MET A 1 14.33 -23.30 -40.14
C MET A 1 13.82 -22.48 -38.98
N LYS A 2 14.66 -22.16 -38.00
CA LYS A 2 14.29 -21.29 -36.88
C LYS A 2 14.24 -19.87 -37.45
N THR A 3 13.06 -19.26 -37.52
CA THR A 3 12.90 -17.85 -37.92
C THR A 3 13.84 -17.00 -37.08
N PRO A 4 14.65 -16.09 -37.66
CA PRO A 4 15.52 -15.23 -36.87
C PRO A 4 14.64 -14.40 -35.92
N GLU A 5 14.94 -14.44 -34.63
CA GLU A 5 14.31 -13.54 -33.65
C GLU A 5 14.53 -12.10 -34.11
N SER A 6 13.44 -11.34 -34.22
CA SER A 6 13.52 -9.93 -34.57
C SER A 6 14.46 -9.20 -33.59
N PRO A 7 15.41 -8.38 -34.07
CA PRO A 7 16.41 -7.73 -33.21
C PRO A 7 15.78 -6.85 -32.12
N GLU A 8 14.58 -6.31 -32.37
CA GLU A 8 13.76 -5.57 -31.42
C GLU A 8 13.34 -6.42 -30.21
N ILE A 9 12.96 -7.68 -30.43
CA ILE A 9 12.57 -8.61 -29.35
C ILE A 9 13.77 -8.92 -28.47
N SER A 10 14.95 -9.09 -29.07
CA SER A 10 16.20 -9.30 -28.33
C SER A 10 16.60 -8.08 -27.50
N LEU A 11 16.41 -6.87 -28.02
CA LEU A 11 16.66 -5.63 -27.28
C LEU A 11 15.70 -5.49 -26.09
N LEU A 12 14.39 -5.75 -26.29
CA LEU A 12 13.39 -5.73 -25.23
C LEU A 12 13.71 -6.77 -24.14
N GLY A 13 14.16 -7.97 -24.53
CA GLY A 13 14.61 -9.00 -23.57
C GLY A 13 15.78 -8.54 -22.70
N ARG A 14 16.81 -7.92 -23.30
CA ARG A 14 17.95 -7.37 -22.54
C ARG A 14 17.54 -6.26 -21.57
N ILE A 15 16.57 -5.42 -21.96
CA ILE A 15 16.00 -4.39 -21.09
C ILE A 15 15.24 -5.04 -19.94
N ALA A 16 14.39 -6.03 -20.22
CA ALA A 16 13.65 -6.76 -19.19
C ALA A 16 14.60 -7.42 -18.19
N ASP A 17 15.67 -8.09 -18.66
CA ASP A 17 16.69 -8.69 -17.78
C ASP A 17 17.40 -7.64 -16.93
N ALA A 18 17.68 -6.46 -17.49
CA ALA A 18 18.29 -5.37 -16.74
C ALA A 18 17.33 -4.81 -15.68
N LEU A 19 16.05 -4.67 -16.00
CA LEU A 19 15.03 -4.22 -15.07
C LEU A 19 14.81 -5.23 -13.93
N GLU A 20 14.77 -6.53 -14.22
CA GLU A 20 14.61 -7.57 -13.21
C GLU A 20 15.79 -7.59 -12.22
N ARG A 21 17.03 -7.40 -12.70
CA ARG A 21 18.20 -7.25 -11.83
C ARG A 21 18.16 -6.01 -10.94
N LEU A 22 17.49 -4.94 -11.40
CA LEU A 22 17.34 -3.69 -10.64
C LEU A 22 16.14 -3.72 -9.69
N ALA A 23 15.19 -4.64 -9.90
CA ALA A 23 13.99 -4.71 -9.08
C ALA A 23 14.34 -5.17 -7.66
N PRO A 24 13.93 -4.43 -6.62
CA PRO A 24 14.06 -4.90 -5.25
C PRO A 24 13.15 -6.11 -5.02
N PRO A 25 13.51 -7.04 -4.12
CA PRO A 25 12.65 -8.16 -3.76
C PRO A 25 11.28 -7.67 -3.33
N ARG A 26 10.22 -8.36 -3.77
CA ARG A 26 8.86 -8.03 -3.35
C ARG A 26 8.78 -8.10 -1.82
N ALA A 27 8.32 -7.01 -1.20
CA ALA A 27 8.11 -6.99 0.24
C ALA A 27 7.18 -8.15 0.63
N ALA A 28 7.62 -8.98 1.58
CA ALA A 28 6.79 -10.04 2.12
C ALA A 28 5.62 -9.39 2.87
N VAL A 29 4.39 -9.68 2.45
CA VAL A 29 3.18 -9.31 3.20
C VAL A 29 3.01 -10.36 4.28
N GLY A 30 3.72 -10.18 5.40
CA GLY A 30 3.53 -10.99 6.60
C GLY A 30 2.25 -10.61 7.36
N GLU A 31 1.82 -11.48 8.29
CA GLU A 31 0.84 -11.09 9.29
C GLU A 31 1.36 -9.89 10.09
N ALA A 32 0.49 -8.91 10.33
CA ALA A 32 0.86 -7.73 11.10
C ALA A 32 1.03 -8.12 12.58
N PRO A 33 2.20 -7.89 13.20
CA PRO A 33 2.39 -8.17 14.62
C PRO A 33 1.53 -7.24 15.47
N ASP A 34 1.07 -7.67 16.64
CA ASP A 34 0.23 -6.83 17.53
C ASP A 34 0.94 -5.52 17.89
N ALA A 35 0.35 -4.39 17.48
CA ALA A 35 0.88 -3.05 17.67
C ALA A 35 -0.26 -2.02 17.66
N PRO A 36 -0.12 -0.89 18.38
CA PRO A 36 -1.19 0.12 18.46
C PRO A 36 -1.40 0.88 17.15
N ALA A 37 -0.41 0.90 16.26
CA ALA A 37 -0.50 1.52 14.95
C ALA A 37 0.51 0.94 13.96
N TYR A 38 0.29 1.19 12.67
CA TYR A 38 1.20 0.79 11.59
C TYR A 38 1.43 1.96 10.64
N ALA A 39 2.68 2.14 10.22
CA ALA A 39 3.03 3.01 9.10
C ALA A 39 3.09 2.17 7.82
N TRP A 40 2.51 2.66 6.74
CA TRP A 40 2.67 2.06 5.42
C TRP A 40 3.88 2.68 4.73
N ASP A 41 4.86 1.84 4.37
CA ASP A 41 6.09 2.29 3.74
C ASP A 41 6.56 1.26 2.70
N HIS A 42 6.79 1.71 1.45
CA HIS A 42 7.26 0.87 0.33
C HIS A 42 6.56 -0.50 0.17
N GLY A 43 5.25 -0.57 0.42
CA GLY A 43 4.48 -1.80 0.29
C GLY A 43 4.51 -2.73 1.51
N ALA A 44 5.08 -2.27 2.62
CA ALA A 44 5.12 -2.99 3.88
C ALA A 44 4.41 -2.22 5.01
N LEU A 45 3.77 -2.97 5.91
CA LEU A 45 3.29 -2.45 7.19
C LEU A 45 4.42 -2.51 8.21
N ARG A 46 4.80 -1.35 8.76
CA ARG A 46 5.77 -1.26 9.85
C ARG A 46 5.04 -0.96 11.16
N PRO A 47 5.18 -1.79 12.21
CA PRO A 47 4.55 -1.51 13.51
C PRO A 47 5.14 -0.25 14.13
N VAL A 48 4.28 0.53 14.78
CA VAL A 48 4.65 1.73 15.53
C VAL A 48 4.32 1.47 16.99
N ALA A 49 5.36 1.43 17.84
CA ALA A 49 5.21 1.04 19.24
C ALA A 49 4.40 2.05 20.08
N ALA A 50 4.44 3.33 19.73
CA ALA A 50 3.68 4.39 20.38
C ALA A 50 3.07 5.34 19.35
N LEU A 51 1.75 5.49 19.39
CA LEU A 51 1.03 6.45 18.57
C LEU A 51 0.76 7.72 19.38
N HIS A 52 1.50 8.79 19.08
CA HIS A 52 1.27 10.12 19.65
C HIS A 52 0.23 10.89 18.84
N ALA A 53 -1.02 10.45 18.87
CA ALA A 53 -2.13 11.13 18.20
C ALA A 53 -2.68 12.28 19.06
N GLN A 54 -2.99 13.42 18.42
CA GLN A 54 -3.72 14.50 19.06
C GLN A 54 -5.19 14.09 19.27
N PRO A 55 -5.80 14.37 20.44
CA PRO A 55 -7.22 14.12 20.64
C PRO A 55 -8.09 14.82 19.58
N LEU A 56 -9.07 14.11 19.02
CA LEU A 56 -9.89 14.59 17.90
C LEU A 56 -10.74 15.82 18.27
N ASP A 57 -11.11 15.97 19.54
CA ASP A 57 -11.87 17.10 20.08
C ASP A 57 -11.08 18.43 20.09
N ARG A 58 -9.76 18.38 19.84
CA ARG A 58 -8.94 19.59 19.71
C ARG A 58 -9.02 20.24 18.33
N TYR A 59 -9.56 19.54 17.34
CA TYR A 59 -9.69 20.04 15.98
C TYR A 59 -11.05 20.70 15.78
N VAL A 60 -11.05 21.90 15.20
CA VAL A 60 -12.27 22.68 14.94
C VAL A 60 -12.64 22.59 13.46
N GLY A 61 -13.93 22.45 13.16
CA GLY A 61 -14.45 22.43 11.79
C GLY A 61 -14.27 21.10 11.04
N ILE A 62 -13.95 20.02 11.77
CA ILE A 62 -13.78 18.67 11.19
C ILE A 62 -14.93 17.71 11.52
N ASP A 63 -15.96 18.15 12.26
CA ASP A 63 -17.01 17.25 12.77
C ASP A 63 -17.68 16.45 11.65
N ALA A 64 -18.04 17.12 10.55
CA ALA A 64 -18.68 16.47 9.41
C ALA A 64 -17.77 15.42 8.75
N GLN A 65 -16.47 15.72 8.61
CA GLN A 65 -15.47 14.84 8.03
C GLN A 65 -15.18 13.65 8.94
N ARG A 66 -15.01 13.88 10.25
CA ARG A 66 -14.84 12.84 11.28
C ARG A 66 -15.99 11.85 11.21
N ASP A 67 -17.21 12.36 11.23
CA ASP A 67 -18.40 11.53 11.26
C ASP A 67 -18.59 10.78 9.92
N ALA A 68 -18.24 11.40 8.79
CA ALA A 68 -18.25 10.72 7.49
C ALA A 68 -17.23 9.58 7.42
N VAL A 69 -16.00 9.80 7.87
CA VAL A 69 -14.94 8.78 7.89
C VAL A 69 -15.34 7.62 8.79
N LEU A 70 -15.87 7.89 9.99
CA LEU A 70 -16.33 6.84 10.90
C LEU A 70 -17.45 6.00 10.26
N ARG A 71 -18.51 6.64 9.76
CA ARG A 71 -19.63 5.94 9.10
C ARG A 71 -19.16 5.11 7.91
N ASN A 72 -18.26 5.64 7.08
CA ASN A 72 -17.76 4.93 5.91
C ASN A 72 -16.89 3.73 6.31
N THR A 73 -16.07 3.87 7.35
CA THR A 73 -15.27 2.77 7.91
C THR A 73 -16.15 1.65 8.46
N GLU A 74 -17.21 1.99 9.19
CA GLU A 74 -18.18 1.01 9.71
C GLU A 74 -18.93 0.28 8.60
N ARG A 75 -19.33 1.00 7.54
CA ARG A 75 -19.98 0.40 6.35
C ARG A 75 -19.02 -0.53 5.63
N LEU A 76 -17.76 -0.11 5.44
CA LEU A 76 -16.72 -0.94 4.81
C LEU A 76 -16.48 -2.23 5.61
N ALA A 77 -16.37 -2.15 6.94
CA ALA A 77 -16.21 -3.31 7.81
C ALA A 77 -17.39 -4.31 7.67
N LYS A 78 -18.59 -3.81 7.37
CA LYS A 78 -19.80 -4.60 7.09
C LYS A 78 -19.92 -5.02 5.62
N ARG A 79 -18.92 -4.77 4.77
CA ARG A 79 -18.93 -5.01 3.32
C ARG A 79 -20.08 -4.30 2.59
N LEU A 80 -20.49 -3.15 3.09
CA LEU A 80 -21.48 -2.28 2.45
C LEU A 80 -20.78 -1.20 1.60
N PRO A 81 -21.45 -0.62 0.59
CA PRO A 81 -20.90 0.50 -0.15
C PRO A 81 -20.57 1.67 0.78
N ALA A 82 -19.36 2.21 0.70
CA ALA A 82 -18.91 3.37 1.48
C ALA A 82 -18.34 4.41 0.50
N HIS A 83 -18.94 5.60 0.45
CA HIS A 83 -18.55 6.72 -0.42
C HIS A 83 -18.82 8.04 0.31
#